data_AF-A0A1R0GPD1-F1
#
_entry.id   AF-A0A1R0GPD1-F1
#
_cell.length_a   1.000
_cell.length_b   1.000
_cell.length_c   1.000
_cell.angle_alpha   90.00
_cell.angle_beta   90.00
_cell.angle_gamma   90.00
#
_symmetry.space_group_name_H-M   'P 1'
#
loop_
_entity.id
_entity.type
_entity.pdbx_description
1 polymer ?
#
loop_
_entity_poly.entity_id
_entity_poly.type
_entity_poly.pdbx_seq_one_letter_code
_entity_poly.pdbx_strand_id
1 'polypeptide(L)'
;MDFDTYVNKEYANGLFKLMSEYEDKPIFYGGITKNHGVVYMQGRFYGVTRSLLQKMCNSIDNVDFSPYEDVWFGKVVDYVRKDIQNSDKKKDVFFMGMDGSKVWHKIFKDKGVYLHLGRGLSKSEK
;
A
#
# COMPACT_ATOMS: atom_id res chain seq x y z
N MET A 1 1.59 6.76 -2.73
CA MET A 1 0.43 7.54 -2.22
C MET A 1 -0.09 8.33 -3.39
N ASP A 2 -1.39 8.26 -3.64
CA ASP A 2 -1.98 8.92 -4.79
C ASP A 2 -2.25 10.39 -4.45
N PHE A 3 -2.19 11.26 -5.46
CA PHE A 3 -2.38 12.70 -5.26
C PHE A 3 -3.79 13.08 -4.81
N ASP A 4 -4.77 12.21 -5.00
CA ASP A 4 -6.16 12.35 -4.57
C ASP A 4 -6.47 11.59 -3.26
N THR A 5 -5.43 11.35 -2.45
CA THR A 5 -5.54 10.71 -1.14
C THR A 5 -5.49 11.71 0.01
N TYR A 6 -6.46 11.60 0.92
CA TYR A 6 -6.50 12.32 2.19
C TYR A 6 -6.28 11.34 3.34
N VAL A 7 -5.43 11.71 4.27
CA VAL A 7 -5.10 10.87 5.43
C VAL A 7 -5.25 11.67 6.71
N ASN A 8 -5.89 11.06 7.71
CA ASN A 8 -5.90 11.59 9.07
C ASN A 8 -4.45 11.65 9.62
N LYS A 9 -4.01 12.83 10.04
CA LYS A 9 -2.62 13.07 10.46
C LYS A 9 -2.18 12.23 11.65
N GLU A 10 -3.04 12.08 12.66
CA GLU A 10 -2.73 11.27 13.85
C GLU A 10 -2.58 9.79 13.49
N TYR A 11 -3.46 9.30 12.62
CA TYR A 11 -3.37 7.94 12.08
C TYR A 11 -2.08 7.72 11.30
N ALA A 12 -1.69 8.65 10.41
CA ALA A 12 -0.42 8.57 9.68
C ALA A 12 0.79 8.57 10.62
N ASN A 13 0.81 9.45 11.62
CA ASN A 13 1.89 9.51 12.61
C ASN A 13 2.01 8.20 13.41
N GLY A 14 0.88 7.62 13.84
CA GLY A 14 0.85 6.33 14.51
C GLY A 14 1.39 5.20 13.64
N LEU A 15 1.01 5.18 12.36
CA LEU A 15 1.52 4.23 11.38
C LEU A 15 3.04 4.38 11.20
N PHE A 16 3.55 5.60 10.96
CA PHE A 16 4.97 5.83 10.76
C PHE A 16 5.79 5.44 11.98
N LYS A 17 5.30 5.76 13.19
CA LYS A 17 5.92 5.31 14.43
C LYS A 17 6.00 3.78 14.49
N LEU A 18 4.89 3.08 14.26
CA LEU A 18 4.84 1.62 14.28
C LEU A 18 5.80 1.03 13.24
N MET A 19 5.77 1.51 12.00
CA MET A 19 6.64 0.99 10.95
C MET A 19 8.12 1.25 11.21
N SER A 20 8.46 2.35 11.88
CA SER A 20 9.82 2.66 12.30
C SER A 20 10.28 1.77 13.47
N GLU A 21 9.40 1.50 14.44
CA GLU A 21 9.70 0.63 15.58
C GLU A 21 9.92 -0.83 15.15
N TYR A 22 9.23 -1.27 14.10
CA TYR A 22 9.32 -2.62 13.54
C TYR A 22 10.00 -2.65 12.17
N GLU A 23 11.00 -1.78 11.93
CA GLU A 23 11.63 -1.65 10.62
C GLU A 23 12.33 -2.94 10.12
N ASP A 24 12.67 -3.85 11.04
CA ASP A 24 13.30 -5.15 10.79
C ASP A 24 12.31 -6.22 10.31
N LYS A 25 11.01 -6.05 10.60
CA LYS A 25 9.95 -6.98 10.19
C LYS A 25 9.54 -6.68 8.74
N PRO A 26 9.24 -7.70 7.92
CA PRO A 26 8.77 -7.47 6.56
C PRO A 26 7.27 -7.10 6.57
N ILE A 27 6.93 -5.85 6.86
CA ILE A 27 5.54 -5.37 6.90
C ILE A 27 5.17 -4.71 5.58
N PHE A 28 4.01 -5.11 5.04
CA PHE A 28 3.36 -4.48 3.90
C PHE A 28 2.00 -3.90 4.33
N TYR A 29 1.89 -2.58 4.33
CA TYR A 29 0.72 -1.84 4.79
C TYR A 29 -0.06 -1.22 3.63
N GLY A 30 -1.40 -1.26 3.68
CA GLY A 30 -2.27 -0.44 2.83
C GLY A 30 -3.65 -1.04 2.58
N GLY A 31 -4.33 -0.55 1.55
CA GLY A 31 -5.65 -1.03 1.12
C GLY A 31 -5.57 -2.40 0.44
N ILE A 32 -5.51 -3.47 1.23
CA ILE A 32 -5.32 -4.83 0.74
C ILE A 32 -6.55 -5.30 -0.05
N THR A 33 -6.34 -5.63 -1.32
CA THR A 33 -7.28 -6.37 -2.15
C THR A 33 -6.63 -7.65 -2.68
N LYS A 34 -7.46 -8.67 -2.93
CA LYS A 34 -7.06 -9.88 -3.64
C LYS A 34 -7.75 -9.89 -5.00
N ASN A 35 -6.97 -9.88 -6.08
CA ASN A 35 -7.45 -10.16 -7.42
C ASN A 35 -6.39 -11.01 -8.15
N HIS A 36 -6.83 -11.94 -9.01
CA HIS A 36 -5.94 -12.83 -9.77
C HIS A 36 -4.88 -13.57 -8.92
N GLY A 37 -5.21 -13.92 -7.67
CA GLY A 37 -4.31 -14.66 -6.77
C GLY A 37 -3.18 -13.84 -6.13
N VAL A 38 -3.11 -12.52 -6.39
CA VAL A 38 -2.09 -11.63 -5.81
C VAL A 38 -2.75 -10.70 -4.79
N VAL A 39 -2.09 -10.52 -3.65
CA VAL A 39 -2.42 -9.45 -2.70
C VAL A 39 -1.74 -8.19 -3.18
N TYR A 40 -2.51 -7.17 -3.54
CA TYR A 40 -1.98 -5.89 -3.97
C TYR A 40 -2.74 -4.73 -3.33
N MET A 41 -2.14 -3.55 -3.42
CA MET A 41 -2.68 -2.34 -2.85
C MET A 41 -3.65 -1.72 -3.82
N GLN A 42 -4.82 -1.30 -3.35
CA GLN A 42 -5.70 -0.44 -4.12
C GLN A 42 -5.19 0.99 -3.91
N GLY A 43 -4.58 1.60 -4.94
CA GLY A 43 -3.97 2.93 -4.95
C GLY A 43 -4.71 3.93 -4.07
N ARG A 44 -4.05 4.33 -2.98
CA ARG A 44 -4.45 5.31 -1.93
C ARG A 44 -3.22 5.71 -1.12
N PHE A 45 -2.94 4.92 -0.08
CA PHE A 45 -1.86 5.09 0.86
C PHE A 45 -1.37 3.69 1.23
N TYR A 46 -0.10 3.42 0.93
CA TYR A 46 0.56 2.17 1.26
C TYR A 46 1.96 2.45 1.78
N GLY A 47 2.53 1.47 2.47
CA GLY A 47 3.84 1.58 3.07
C GLY A 47 4.50 0.22 3.18
N VAL A 48 5.83 0.22 3.12
CA VAL A 48 6.67 -0.94 3.41
C VAL A 48 7.71 -0.56 4.45
N THR A 49 8.00 -1.47 5.36
CA THR A 49 9.17 -1.36 6.27
C THR A 49 10.47 -1.46 5.50
N ARG A 50 11.56 -0.94 6.07
CA ARG A 50 12.91 -1.00 5.51
C ARG A 50 13.34 -2.42 5.12
N SER A 51 13.12 -3.40 5.98
CA SER A 51 13.47 -4.81 5.73
C SER A 51 12.77 -5.37 4.49
N LEU A 52 11.48 -5.07 4.32
CA LEU A 52 10.74 -5.48 3.12
C LEU A 52 11.21 -4.72 1.88
N LEU A 53 11.41 -3.40 1.97
CA LEU A 53 11.87 -2.57 0.86
C LEU A 53 13.20 -3.08 0.29
N GLN A 54 14.17 -3.40 1.15
CA GLN A 54 15.46 -3.94 0.72
C GLN A 54 15.31 -5.25 -0.07
N LYS A 55 14.45 -6.15 0.40
CA LYS A 55 14.16 -7.41 -0.31
C LYS A 55 13.45 -7.16 -1.65
N MET A 56 12.53 -6.21 -1.70
CA MET A 56 11.86 -5.83 -2.94
C MET A 56 12.83 -5.27 -3.97
N CYS A 57 13.72 -4.35 -3.58
CA CYS A 57 14.73 -3.78 -4.47
C CYS A 57 15.67 -4.85 -5.06
N ASN A 58 16.04 -5.86 -4.26
CA ASN A 58 16.90 -6.95 -4.73
C ASN A 58 16.18 -7.93 -5.68
N SER A 59 14.85 -7.95 -5.65
CA SER A 59 14.03 -8.91 -6.40
C SER A 59 13.27 -8.30 -7.58
N ILE A 60 13.34 -6.97 -7.76
CA ILE A 60 12.49 -6.26 -8.72
C ILE A 60 12.76 -6.69 -10.17
N ASP A 61 14.02 -7.00 -10.50
CA ASP A 61 14.42 -7.46 -11.83
C ASP A 61 13.96 -8.90 -12.14
N ASN A 62 13.50 -9.64 -11.13
CA ASN A 62 12.95 -11.00 -11.30
C ASN A 62 11.44 -11.01 -11.56
N VAL A 63 10.81 -9.84 -11.65
CA VAL A 63 9.36 -9.71 -11.84
C VAL A 63 9.07 -8.85 -13.06
N ASP A 64 8.40 -9.44 -14.05
CA ASP A 64 8.01 -8.75 -15.27
C ASP A 64 7.23 -7.46 -14.96
N PHE A 65 7.66 -6.37 -15.60
CA PHE A 65 7.00 -5.08 -15.48
C PHE A 65 5.54 -5.15 -15.92
N SER A 66 4.65 -4.48 -15.18
CA SER A 66 3.26 -4.29 -15.57
C SER A 66 2.87 -2.81 -15.50
N PRO A 67 2.11 -2.29 -16.48
CA PRO A 67 1.66 -0.90 -16.46
C PRO A 67 0.66 -0.60 -15.33
N TYR A 68 0.11 -1.64 -14.70
CA TYR A 68 -0.73 -1.51 -13.51
C TYR A 68 0.17 -1.54 -12.27
N GLU A 69 0.65 -0.36 -11.87
CA GLU A 69 1.65 -0.18 -10.80
C GLU A 69 1.28 -0.92 -9.50
N ASP A 70 0.07 -0.71 -8.98
CA ASP A 70 -0.49 -1.45 -7.85
C ASP A 70 -0.31 -2.98 -7.97
N VAL A 71 -0.69 -3.56 -9.12
CA VAL A 71 -0.61 -4.99 -9.39
C VAL A 71 0.85 -5.45 -9.50
N TRP A 72 1.69 -4.65 -10.17
CA TRP A 72 3.11 -4.93 -10.31
C TRP A 72 3.80 -4.97 -8.95
N PHE A 73 3.58 -3.97 -8.09
CA PHE A 73 4.11 -3.98 -6.73
C PHE A 73 3.61 -5.17 -5.91
N GLY A 74 2.33 -5.55 -6.05
CA GLY A 74 1.80 -6.76 -5.43
C GLY A 74 2.53 -8.04 -5.86
N LYS A 75 2.88 -8.16 -7.15
CA LYS A 75 3.67 -9.29 -7.66
C LYS A 75 5.08 -9.30 -7.09
N VAL A 76 5.73 -8.15 -6.98
CA VAL A 76 7.07 -8.03 -6.34
C VAL A 76 7.01 -8.49 -4.88
N VAL A 77 5.99 -8.06 -4.14
CA VAL A 77 5.81 -8.49 -2.73
C VAL A 77 5.51 -9.98 -2.64
N ASP A 78 4.67 -10.54 -3.52
CA ASP A 78 4.36 -11.97 -3.55
C ASP A 78 5.60 -12.83 -3.89
N TYR A 79 6.46 -12.35 -4.80
CA TYR A 79 7.74 -12.99 -5.09
C TYR A 79 8.63 -13.03 -3.84
N VAL A 80 8.83 -11.88 -3.18
CA VAL A 80 9.62 -11.78 -1.94
C VAL A 80 9.03 -12.66 -0.83
N ARG A 81 7.71 -12.70 -0.71
CA ARG A 81 6.98 -13.54 0.24
C ARG A 81 7.30 -15.02 0.03
N LYS A 82 7.23 -15.49 -1.22
CA LYS A 82 7.56 -16.87 -1.58
C LYS A 82 9.02 -17.20 -1.27
N ASP A 83 9.94 -16.28 -1.56
CA ASP A 83 11.36 -16.43 -1.22
C ASP A 83 11.58 -16.58 0.30
N ILE A 84 10.93 -15.73 1.10
CA ILE A 84 10.94 -15.83 2.58
C ILE A 84 10.43 -17.21 3.03
N GLN A 85 9.27 -17.65 2.51
CA GLN A 85 8.66 -18.93 2.88
C GLN A 85 9.48 -20.14 2.43
N ASN A 86 10.20 -20.04 1.31
CA ASN A 86 11.12 -21.07 0.84
C ASN A 86 12.34 -21.19 1.78
N SER A 87 12.83 -20.07 2.31
CA SER A 87 13.95 -20.06 3.28
C SER A 87 13.55 -20.58 4.66
N ASP A 88 12.34 -20.26 5.11
CA ASP A 88 11.78 -20.69 6.39
C ASP A 88 10.25 -20.64 6.32
N LYS A 89 9.61 -21.82 6.33
CA LYS A 89 8.15 -21.96 6.21
C LYS A 89 7.38 -21.30 7.36
N LYS A 90 8.04 -20.95 8.47
CA LYS A 90 7.41 -20.25 9.60
C LYS A 90 7.43 -18.73 9.44
N LYS A 91 8.16 -18.19 8.46
CA LYS A 91 8.25 -16.75 8.19
C LYS A 91 7.32 -16.37 7.05
N ASP A 92 6.75 -15.17 7.15
CA ASP A 92 5.89 -14.59 6.14
C ASP A 92 6.04 -13.06 6.13
N VAL A 93 5.51 -12.42 5.10
CA VAL A 93 5.26 -10.97 5.07
C VAL A 93 4.05 -10.66 5.96
N PHE A 94 4.19 -9.65 6.80
CA PHE A 94 3.09 -9.17 7.63
C PHE A 94 2.24 -8.19 6.84
N PHE A 95 1.06 -8.63 6.41
CA PHE A 95 0.11 -7.78 5.72
C PHE A 95 -0.73 -7.00 6.74
N MET A 96 -0.65 -5.67 6.68
CA MET A 96 -1.37 -4.76 7.57
C MET A 96 -2.42 -3.98 6.79
N GLY A 97 -3.69 -4.15 7.17
CA GLY A 97 -4.80 -3.46 6.52
C GLY A 97 -4.89 -1.99 6.93
N MET A 98 -5.17 -1.14 5.95
CA MET A 98 -5.52 0.26 6.15
C MET A 98 -6.92 0.43 6.74
N ASP A 99 -7.06 1.41 7.64
CA ASP A 99 -8.37 1.86 8.12
C ASP A 99 -8.99 2.85 7.13
N GLY A 100 -10.02 2.39 6.41
CA GLY A 100 -10.74 3.20 5.41
C GLY A 100 -11.50 4.39 6.00
N SER A 101 -11.71 4.46 7.32
CA SER A 101 -12.28 5.64 8.00
C SER A 101 -11.26 6.76 8.22
N LYS A 102 -9.97 6.46 8.04
CA LYS A 102 -8.84 7.38 8.27
C LYS A 102 -8.11 7.74 6.98
N VAL A 103 -8.36 7.01 5.89
CA VAL A 103 -7.77 7.23 4.57
C VAL A 103 -8.88 7.28 3.52
N TRP A 104 -9.08 8.47 2.95
CA TRP A 104 -10.07 8.73 1.91
C TRP A 104 -9.39 8.86 0.55
N HIS A 105 -10.04 8.32 -0.48
CA HIS A 105 -9.55 8.35 -1.86
C HIS A 105 -10.63 8.94 -2.75
N LYS A 106 -10.25 9.92 -3.54
CA LYS A 106 -11.10 10.72 -4.45
C LYS A 106 -12.12 11.58 -3.75
N ILE A 107 -12.85 11.07 -2.77
CA ILE A 107 -13.97 11.78 -2.15
C ILE A 107 -13.71 11.96 -0.66
N PHE A 108 -13.74 13.20 -0.20
CA PHE A 108 -13.74 13.59 1.21
C PHE A 108 -14.97 14.44 1.51
N LYS A 109 -15.67 14.12 2.60
CA LYS A 109 -16.83 14.88 3.06
C LYS A 109 -16.76 15.07 4.58
N ASP A 110 -16.66 16.32 5.03
CA ASP A 110 -16.70 16.65 6.45
C ASP A 110 -17.29 18.04 6.68
N LYS A 111 -18.18 18.18 7.66
CA LYS A 111 -18.78 19.48 8.10
C LYS A 111 -19.18 20.44 6.97
N GLY A 112 -19.82 19.92 5.92
CA GLY A 112 -20.27 20.73 4.78
C GLY A 112 -19.19 20.99 3.71
N VAL A 113 -17.96 20.57 3.94
CA VAL A 113 -16.91 20.48 2.92
C VAL A 113 -17.09 19.19 2.13
N TYR A 114 -17.12 19.30 0.81
CA TYR A 114 -17.15 18.20 -0.13
C TYR A 114 -16.00 18.40 -1.11
N LEU A 115 -15.10 17.43 -1.19
CA LEU A 115 -13.91 17.49 -2.02
C LEU A 115 -13.82 16.22 -2.83
N HIS A 116 -13.93 16.37 -4.15
CA HIS A 116 -13.77 15.30 -5.11
C HIS A 116 -12.51 15.57 -5.93
N LEU A 117 -11.62 14.59 -6.06
CA LEU A 117 -10.38 14.67 -6.83
C LEU A 117 -10.22 13.45 -7.75
N GLY A 118 -9.46 13.59 -8.83
CA GLY A 118 -9.07 12.49 -9.73
C GLY A 118 -9.71 12.53 -11.13
N ARG A 119 -9.56 11.45 -11.90
CA ARG A 119 -10.17 11.32 -13.22
C ARG A 119 -11.68 11.09 -13.08
N GLY A 120 -12.50 11.96 -13.70
CA GLY A 120 -13.96 11.87 -13.67
C GLY A 120 -14.67 13.07 -13.03
N LEU A 121 -13.93 14.10 -12.63
CA LEU A 121 -14.52 15.36 -12.16
C LEU A 121 -15.40 15.99 -13.23
N SER A 122 -16.55 16.51 -12.79
CA SER A 122 -17.42 17.30 -13.65
C SER A 122 -16.70 18.56 -14.14
N LYS A 123 -17.16 19.19 -15.23
CA LYS A 123 -16.55 20.45 -15.71
C LYS A 123 -16.56 21.56 -14.66
N SER A 124 -17.53 21.56 -13.73
CA SER A 124 -17.61 22.51 -12.64
C SER A 124 -16.61 22.26 -11.51
N GLU A 125 -15.97 21.08 -11.49
CA GLU A 125 -15.03 20.66 -10.44
C GLU A 125 -13.59 20.52 -10.96
N LYS A 126 -13.35 20.75 -12.27
CA LYS A 126 -12.02 20.80 -12.88
C LYS A 126 -11.46 22.22 -12.85
#